data_AF-A0A4Q4YPS3-F1
#
_entry.id   AF-A0A4Q4YPS3-F1
#
_cell.length_a   1.000
_cell.length_b   1.000
_cell.length_c   1.000
_cell.angle_alpha   90.00
_cell.angle_beta   90.00
_cell.angle_gamma   90.00
#
_symmetry.space_group_name_H-M   'P 1'
#
loop_
_entity.id
_entity.type
_entity.pdbx_description
1 polymer ?
#
loop_
_entity_poly.entity_id
_entity_poly.type
_entity_poly.pdbx_seq_one_letter_code
_entity_poly.pdbx_strand_id
1 'polypeptide(L)'
;MAPVYASAGGTAVVGSGVSYSQKGAVVASPGANEVTRVYVPVTNPQNTSDKLTKVSVECLGTSAEATEIYVYFGDKLILDANPTDGSKTFDINTTTQSSQADSQPYGIDVSMDVSFSSAAGTFEIYSVTLQFGS
;
A
#
# COMPACT_ATOMS: atom_id res chain seq x y z
N MET A 1 8.60 -22.41 8.38
CA MET A 1 8.43 -22.13 6.94
C MET A 1 9.19 -20.85 6.62
N ALA A 2 9.82 -20.70 5.44
CA ALA A 2 10.46 -19.44 5.07
C ALA A 2 9.39 -18.38 4.71
N PRO A 3 9.62 -17.07 4.95
CA PRO A 3 8.65 -16.04 4.62
C PRO A 3 8.40 -15.96 3.11
N VAL A 4 7.15 -15.73 2.72
CA VAL A 4 6.73 -15.55 1.33
C VAL A 4 6.50 -14.06 1.06
N TYR A 5 7.01 -13.57 -0.07
CA TYR A 5 6.88 -12.17 -0.48
C TYR A 5 5.98 -12.06 -1.71
N ALA A 6 5.00 -11.16 -1.65
CA ALA A 6 4.22 -10.73 -2.81
C ALA A 6 4.46 -9.25 -3.05
N SER A 7 4.73 -8.84 -4.29
CA SER A 7 5.00 -7.45 -4.62
C SER A 7 4.29 -6.98 -5.89
N ALA A 8 4.03 -5.68 -5.96
CA ALA A 8 3.47 -5.04 -7.14
C ALA A 8 3.95 -3.58 -7.28
N GLY A 9 3.90 -3.09 -8.52
CA GLY A 9 4.16 -1.69 -8.88
C GLY A 9 3.07 -1.05 -9.75
N GLY A 10 1.95 -1.75 -9.96
CA GLY A 10 0.77 -1.19 -10.63
C GLY A 10 -0.10 -0.44 -9.62
N THR A 11 -0.67 0.69 -10.02
CA THR A 11 -1.48 1.53 -9.12
C THR A 11 -2.73 2.00 -9.84
N ALA A 12 -3.91 1.88 -9.25
CA ALA A 12 -5.11 2.60 -9.64
C ALA A 12 -5.38 3.67 -8.58
N VAL A 13 -5.66 4.91 -8.94
CA VAL A 13 -6.02 5.96 -7.98
C VAL A 13 -7.45 6.36 -8.25
N VAL A 14 -8.23 6.59 -7.19
CA VAL A 14 -9.55 7.21 -7.32
C VAL A 14 -9.37 8.71 -7.08
N GLY A 15 -9.06 9.44 -8.17
CA GLY A 15 -8.82 10.89 -8.15
C GLY A 15 -8.08 11.39 -9.40
N SER A 16 -8.22 12.68 -9.73
CA SER A 16 -7.47 13.32 -10.83
C SER A 16 -5.98 13.47 -10.48
N GLY A 17 -5.06 13.35 -11.45
CA GLY A 17 -3.65 13.72 -11.27
C GLY A 17 -2.63 12.58 -11.28
N VAL A 18 -2.95 11.39 -11.79
CA VAL A 18 -1.99 10.28 -11.88
C VAL A 18 -1.16 10.36 -13.15
N SER A 19 0.14 10.13 -13.02
CA SER A 19 1.01 9.83 -14.16
C SER A 19 1.86 8.60 -13.87
N TYR A 20 2.13 7.81 -14.91
CA TYR A 20 2.98 6.65 -14.80
C TYR A 20 4.37 6.96 -15.35
N SER A 21 5.40 6.48 -14.66
CA SER A 21 6.77 6.48 -15.15
C SER A 21 7.35 5.07 -15.09
N GLN A 22 8.45 4.82 -15.80
CA GLN A 22 9.16 3.54 -15.68
C GLN A 22 9.75 3.29 -14.28
N LYS A 23 9.86 4.33 -13.44
CA LYS A 23 10.40 4.23 -12.09
C LYS A 23 9.34 3.84 -11.05
N GLY A 24 8.06 4.06 -11.35
CA GLY A 24 6.97 3.86 -10.40
C GLY A 24 5.74 4.69 -10.76
N ALA A 25 4.71 4.54 -9.94
CA ALA A 25 3.49 5.34 -10.04
C ALA A 25 3.68 6.68 -9.33
N VAL A 26 3.33 7.78 -10.00
CA VAL A 26 3.39 9.13 -9.42
C VAL A 26 1.97 9.65 -9.26
N VAL A 27 1.62 9.95 -8.02
CA VAL A 27 0.34 10.58 -7.65
C VAL A 27 0.59 12.05 -7.45
N ALA A 28 0.04 12.90 -8.32
CA ALA A 28 0.08 14.34 -8.12
C ALA A 28 -1.09 14.78 -7.23
N SER A 29 -0.85 15.85 -6.49
CA SER A 29 -1.83 16.47 -5.61
C SER A 29 -3.13 16.81 -6.36
N PRO A 30 -4.31 16.41 -5.83
CA PRO A 30 -5.59 16.92 -6.32
C PRO A 30 -5.87 18.35 -5.83
N GLY A 31 -5.11 18.85 -4.86
CA GLY A 31 -5.27 20.16 -4.22
C GLY A 31 -4.49 20.27 -2.91
N ALA A 32 -4.28 21.49 -2.41
CA ALA A 32 -3.61 21.69 -1.12
C ALA A 32 -4.52 21.27 0.05
N ASN A 33 -3.97 20.52 1.00
CA ASN A 33 -4.68 19.95 2.16
C ASN A 33 -5.79 18.94 1.76
N GLU A 34 -5.63 18.30 0.61
CA GLU A 34 -6.52 17.25 0.13
C GLU A 34 -5.92 15.85 0.38
N VAL A 35 -6.78 14.85 0.44
CA VAL A 35 -6.41 13.44 0.60
C VAL A 35 -6.86 12.66 -0.62
N THR A 36 -6.03 11.73 -1.09
CA THR A 36 -6.40 10.79 -2.16
C THR A 36 -6.14 9.36 -1.74
N ARG A 37 -6.98 8.43 -2.20
CA ARG A 37 -6.80 7.00 -1.97
C ARG A 37 -6.19 6.31 -3.18
N VAL A 38 -5.12 5.58 -2.92
CA VAL A 38 -4.29 4.90 -3.89
C VAL A 38 -4.44 3.40 -3.72
N TYR A 39 -4.73 2.68 -4.79
CA TYR A 39 -4.94 1.22 -4.80
C TYR A 39 -3.79 0.53 -5.53
N VAL A 40 -3.15 -0.43 -4.87
CA VAL A 40 -2.03 -1.20 -5.40
C VAL A 40 -2.42 -2.68 -5.38
N PRO A 41 -2.84 -3.27 -6.51
CA PRO A 41 -3.15 -4.69 -6.57
C PRO A 41 -1.88 -5.52 -6.41
N VAL A 42 -1.90 -6.46 -5.47
CA VAL A 42 -0.80 -7.40 -5.20
C VAL A 42 -1.27 -8.83 -5.50
N THR A 43 -0.39 -9.63 -6.12
CA THR A 43 -0.70 -11.04 -6.40
C THR A 43 -0.83 -11.84 -5.11
N ASN A 44 -1.74 -12.81 -5.07
CA ASN A 44 -1.89 -13.69 -3.91
C ASN A 44 -0.57 -14.41 -3.56
N PRO A 45 -0.26 -14.62 -2.27
CA PRO A 45 0.79 -15.55 -1.87
C PRO A 45 0.43 -16.97 -2.32
N GLN A 46 1.46 -17.82 -2.46
CA GLN A 46 1.23 -19.24 -2.82
C GLN A 46 0.36 -19.96 -1.79
N ASN A 47 0.48 -19.60 -0.51
CA ASN A 47 -0.37 -20.12 0.55
C ASN A 47 -1.33 -19.03 1.02
N THR A 48 -2.62 -19.21 0.73
CA THR A 48 -3.70 -18.29 1.12
C THR A 48 -4.05 -18.37 2.61
N SER A 49 -3.53 -19.36 3.35
CA SER A 49 -3.77 -19.47 4.78
C SER A 49 -2.76 -18.74 5.67
N ASP A 50 -1.63 -18.28 5.10
CA ASP A 50 -0.58 -17.63 5.89
C ASP A 50 -1.03 -16.25 6.39
N LYS A 51 -0.54 -15.86 7.57
CA LYS A 51 -0.84 -14.54 8.13
C LYS A 51 0.09 -13.49 7.53
N LEU A 52 -0.44 -12.30 7.29
CA LEU A 52 0.36 -11.14 6.98
C LEU A 52 1.24 -10.81 8.20
N THR A 53 2.54 -10.69 8.02
CA THR A 53 3.50 -10.41 9.10
C THR A 53 4.17 -9.05 8.96
N LYS A 54 4.26 -8.55 7.72
CA LYS A 54 4.87 -7.26 7.42
C LYS A 54 4.30 -6.68 6.13
N VAL A 55 4.15 -5.36 6.11
CA VAL A 55 4.00 -4.55 4.88
C VAL A 55 5.23 -3.68 4.75
N SER A 56 5.82 -3.62 3.57
CA SER A 56 6.93 -2.74 3.22
C SER A 56 6.53 -1.92 2.00
N VAL A 57 6.58 -0.60 2.12
CA VAL A 57 6.30 0.32 1.01
C VAL A 57 7.53 1.14 0.74
N GLU A 58 8.01 1.11 -0.49
CA GLU A 58 9.09 1.96 -0.97
C GLU A 58 8.49 3.15 -1.71
N CYS A 59 8.66 4.35 -1.15
CA CYS A 59 8.02 5.55 -1.66
C CYS A 59 8.82 6.82 -1.36
N LEU A 60 8.46 7.89 -2.05
CA LEU A 60 8.98 9.23 -1.82
C LEU A 60 7.86 10.27 -1.96
N GLY A 61 7.59 10.98 -0.87
CA GLY A 61 6.64 12.08 -0.81
C GLY A 61 7.34 13.43 -0.85
N THR A 62 6.83 14.33 -1.70
CA THR A 62 7.20 15.75 -1.74
C THR A 62 5.95 16.57 -1.41
N SER A 63 5.90 17.16 -0.21
CA SER A 63 4.68 17.78 0.32
C SER A 63 3.47 16.84 0.30
N ALA A 64 3.72 15.55 0.45
CA ALA A 64 2.74 14.48 0.49
C ALA A 64 3.23 13.36 1.41
N GLU A 65 2.33 12.69 2.10
CA GLU A 65 2.64 11.54 2.95
C GLU A 65 1.51 10.52 2.97
N ALA A 66 1.84 9.24 3.00
CA ALA A 66 0.89 8.20 3.33
C ALA A 66 0.49 8.33 4.81
N THR A 67 -0.80 8.32 5.10
CA THR A 67 -1.35 8.54 6.44
C THR A 67 -2.04 7.29 6.99
N GLU A 68 -2.59 6.46 6.10
CA GLU A 68 -3.22 5.19 6.42
C GLU A 68 -2.93 4.17 5.32
N ILE A 69 -2.79 2.91 5.73
CA ILE A 69 -2.59 1.75 4.87
C ILE A 69 -3.63 0.71 5.23
N TYR A 70 -4.29 0.19 4.21
CA TYR A 70 -5.24 -0.89 4.33
C TYR A 70 -4.80 -2.05 3.44
N VAL A 71 -4.95 -3.27 3.94
CA VAL A 71 -4.75 -4.47 3.12
C VAL A 71 -6.04 -5.26 3.12
N TYR A 72 -6.54 -5.56 1.92
CA TYR A 72 -7.74 -6.37 1.70
C TYR A 72 -7.36 -7.68 1.03
N PHE A 73 -7.99 -8.76 1.46
CA PHE A 73 -7.96 -10.06 0.77
C PHE A 73 -9.35 -10.32 0.21
N GLY A 74 -9.53 -10.20 -1.11
CA GLY A 74 -10.87 -10.04 -1.68
C GLY A 74 -11.56 -8.79 -1.13
N ASP A 75 -12.72 -8.96 -0.48
CA ASP A 75 -13.49 -7.90 0.17
C ASP A 75 -13.20 -7.76 1.68
N LYS A 76 -12.37 -8.63 2.25
CA LYS A 76 -12.07 -8.65 3.67
C LYS A 76 -10.88 -7.77 4.02
N LEU A 77 -11.11 -6.75 4.85
CA LEU A 77 -10.04 -5.97 5.47
C LEU A 77 -9.23 -6.85 6.44
N ILE A 78 -7.93 -6.98 6.20
CA ILE A 78 -7.01 -7.76 7.05
C ILE A 78 -6.01 -6.91 7.81
N LEU A 79 -5.78 -5.66 7.40
CA LEU A 79 -4.93 -4.69 8.08
C LEU A 79 -5.50 -3.28 7.90
N ASP A 80 -5.49 -2.49 8.97
CA ASP A 80 -5.70 -1.05 9.00
C ASP A 80 -4.64 -0.46 9.93
N ALA A 81 -3.71 0.34 9.39
CA ALA A 81 -2.56 0.83 10.13
C ALA A 81 -2.04 2.17 9.61
N ASN A 82 -1.46 2.96 10.53
CA ASN A 82 -0.78 4.21 10.20
C ASN A 82 0.74 3.97 10.04
N PRO A 83 1.38 4.48 8.97
CA PRO A 83 2.83 4.44 8.82
C PRO A 83 3.52 5.49 9.71
N THR A 84 4.69 5.16 10.27
CA THR A 84 5.44 6.07 11.16
C THR A 84 6.22 7.18 10.42
N ASP A 85 6.46 7.02 9.12
CA ASP A 85 7.04 8.04 8.22
C ASP A 85 6.53 7.80 6.80
N GLY A 86 5.25 8.12 6.57
CA GLY A 86 4.60 7.86 5.29
C GLY A 86 5.13 8.70 4.12
N SER A 87 6.06 9.62 4.35
CA SER A 87 6.71 10.44 3.32
C SER A 87 7.91 9.75 2.67
N LYS A 88 8.39 8.64 3.23
CA LYS A 88 9.55 7.87 2.77
C LYS A 88 9.29 6.38 2.91
N THR A 89 10.18 5.54 2.40
CA THR A 89 10.11 4.09 2.61
C THR A 89 9.83 3.73 4.07
N PHE A 90 8.76 2.95 4.29
CA PHE A 90 8.31 2.55 5.62
C PHE A 90 7.95 1.07 5.68
N ASP A 91 8.00 0.55 6.91
CA ASP A 91 7.65 -0.81 7.26
C ASP A 91 6.57 -0.81 8.35
N ILE A 92 5.58 -1.70 8.20
CA ILE A 92 4.54 -1.96 9.21
C ILE A 92 4.67 -3.40 9.66
N ASN A 93 4.93 -3.61 10.96
CA ASN A 93 4.85 -4.94 11.56
C ASN A 93 3.38 -5.24 11.88
N THR A 94 2.83 -6.26 11.24
CA THR A 94 1.40 -6.57 11.30
C THR A 94 1.08 -7.73 12.24
N THR A 95 2.08 -8.36 12.85
CA THR A 95 1.91 -9.61 13.63
C THR A 95 0.87 -9.54 14.75
N THR A 96 0.60 -8.36 15.30
CA THR A 96 -0.41 -8.14 16.35
C THR A 96 -1.71 -7.52 15.85
N GLN A 97 -1.76 -7.05 14.60
CA GLN A 97 -2.86 -6.24 14.05
C GLN A 97 -3.56 -6.93 12.87
N SER A 98 -2.88 -7.85 12.18
CA SER A 98 -3.45 -8.52 11.01
C SER A 98 -4.37 -9.67 11.40
N SER A 99 -5.50 -9.79 10.69
CA SER A 99 -6.29 -11.02 10.70
C SER A 99 -5.81 -12.01 9.64
N GLN A 100 -6.15 -13.29 9.81
CA GLN A 100 -5.86 -14.31 8.80
C GLN A 100 -6.71 -14.04 7.55
N ALA A 101 -6.05 -14.07 6.39
CA ALA A 101 -6.69 -14.01 5.09
C ALA A 101 -7.65 -15.21 4.89
N ASP A 102 -8.68 -15.04 4.07
CA ASP A 102 -9.50 -16.18 3.65
C ASP A 102 -8.66 -17.13 2.78
N SER A 103 -8.97 -18.42 2.75
CA SER A 103 -8.22 -19.43 2.00
C SER A 103 -8.44 -19.36 0.47
N GLN A 104 -9.30 -18.45 0.00
CA GLN A 104 -9.64 -18.31 -1.41
C GLN A 104 -8.78 -17.27 -2.14
N PRO A 105 -8.37 -17.52 -3.41
CA PRO A 105 -7.40 -16.69 -4.13
C PRO A 105 -8.06 -15.45 -4.77
N TYR A 106 -8.67 -14.57 -3.98
CA TYR A 106 -9.42 -13.42 -4.50
C TYR A 106 -8.55 -12.23 -4.97
N GLY A 107 -7.24 -12.28 -4.72
CA GLY A 107 -6.34 -11.15 -4.97
C GLY A 107 -6.18 -10.30 -3.71
N ILE A 108 -5.06 -9.58 -3.64
CA ILE A 108 -4.80 -8.63 -2.56
C ILE A 108 -4.92 -7.23 -3.12
N ASP A 109 -5.63 -6.37 -2.41
CA ASP A 109 -5.59 -4.93 -2.64
C ASP A 109 -4.87 -4.26 -1.46
N VAL A 110 -3.88 -3.42 -1.77
CA VAL A 110 -3.29 -2.51 -0.80
C VAL A 110 -3.77 -1.11 -1.11
N SER A 111 -4.61 -0.57 -0.24
CA SER A 111 -5.08 0.80 -0.32
C SER A 111 -4.25 1.71 0.58
N MET A 112 -3.92 2.92 0.13
CA MET A 112 -3.13 3.89 0.88
C MET A 112 -3.76 5.28 0.77
N ASP A 113 -3.99 5.94 1.91
CA ASP A 113 -4.45 7.33 1.93
C ASP A 113 -3.24 8.27 1.95
N VAL A 114 -3.12 9.09 0.92
CA VAL A 114 -2.03 10.05 0.76
C VAL A 114 -2.57 11.46 0.97
N SER A 115 -2.05 12.14 1.98
CA SER A 115 -2.37 13.52 2.31
C SER A 115 -1.37 14.48 1.66
N PHE A 116 -1.83 15.53 1.01
CA PHE A 116 -0.99 16.55 0.35
C PHE A 116 -1.05 17.87 1.10
N SER A 117 0.09 18.40 1.53
CA SER A 117 0.18 19.73 2.15
C SER A 117 0.32 20.88 1.13
N SER A 118 0.47 20.56 -0.15
CA SER A 118 0.64 21.53 -1.24
C SER A 118 -0.08 21.07 -2.52
N ALA A 119 -0.59 22.02 -3.30
CA ALA A 119 -1.18 21.78 -4.62
C ALA A 119 -0.14 21.33 -5.68
N ALA A 120 1.15 21.50 -5.39
CA ALA A 120 2.26 20.99 -6.22
C ALA A 120 2.89 19.71 -5.64
N GLY A 121 2.28 19.11 -4.61
CA GLY A 121 2.81 17.92 -3.98
C GLY A 121 2.75 16.69 -4.89
N THR A 122 3.68 15.77 -4.68
CA THR A 122 3.75 14.49 -5.38
C THR A 122 4.05 13.36 -4.41
N PHE A 123 3.53 12.18 -4.71
CA PHE A 123 3.83 10.95 -4.00
C PHE A 123 4.21 9.87 -5.00
N GLU A 124 5.45 9.38 -4.92
CA GLU A 124 5.98 8.34 -5.79
C GLU A 124 5.97 7.00 -5.04
N ILE A 125 5.39 5.97 -5.66
CA ILE A 125 5.39 4.60 -5.13
C ILE A 125 6.25 3.75 -6.05
N TYR A 126 7.35 3.23 -5.51
CA TYR A 126 8.30 2.38 -6.23
C TYR A 126 7.93 0.91 -6.10
N SER A 127 7.58 0.47 -4.89
CA SER A 127 7.14 -0.91 -4.65
C SER A 127 6.27 -1.03 -3.41
N VAL A 128 5.35 -2.00 -3.42
CA VAL A 128 4.67 -2.50 -2.22
C VAL A 128 4.99 -3.98 -2.11
N THR A 129 5.47 -4.40 -0.94
CA THR A 129 5.82 -5.78 -0.62
C THR A 129 5.10 -6.24 0.63
N LEU A 130 4.45 -7.40 0.52
CA LEU A 130 3.73 -8.06 1.60
C LEU A 130 4.48 -9.32 2.00
N GLN A 131 4.75 -9.49 3.30
CA GLN A 131 5.40 -10.68 3.84
C GLN A 131 4.37 -11.54 4.57
N PHE A 132 4.27 -12.80 4.18
CA PHE A 132 3.40 -13.79 4.79
C PHE A 132 4.20 -14.86 5.56
N GLY A 133 3.64 -15.31 6.68
CA GLY A 133 4.24 -16.34 7.53
C GLY A 133 3.20 -17.11 8.36
N SER A 134 3.59 -18.32 8.78
CA SER A 134 2.83 -19.24 9.62
C SER A 134 2.98 -18.94 11.11
#